data_AF-A0A3M1V1H0-F1
#
_entry.id   AF-A0A3M1V1H0-F1
#
_cell.length_a   1.000
_cell.length_b   1.000
_cell.length_c   1.000
_cell.angle_alpha   90.00
_cell.angle_beta   90.00
_cell.angle_gamma   90.00
#
_symmetry.space_group_name_H-M   'P 1'
#
loop_
_entity.id
_entity.type
_entity.pdbx_description
1 polymer ?
#
loop_
_entity_poly.entity_id
_entity_poly.type
_entity_poly.pdbx_seq_one_letter_code
_entity_poly.pdbx_strand_id
1 'polypeptide(L)'
;MPFLLLFGTILTFSLIANAAPVTIAAGPFQMGCSPGDPACEHDEGPPGGIRVEVPAFRIDEHEVTVAEYRACVESGRCTPPLTHTRNKYCNYGAPGRDDHPVNCVDWTQAQTFCRTRGGRLPYEAEWEKAARGGTTSRYPWGQRVSCREAILDDKITHG
;
A
#
# COMPACT_ATOMS: atom_id res chain seq x y z
N MET A 1 32.76 50.87 -12.54
CA MET A 1 31.36 50.40 -12.42
C MET A 1 31.40 48.88 -12.22
N PRO A 2 31.02 48.36 -11.04
CA PRO A 2 31.14 46.94 -10.73
C PRO A 2 29.93 46.16 -11.25
N PHE A 3 30.16 45.02 -11.89
CA PHE A 3 29.12 44.08 -12.31
C PHE A 3 29.09 42.95 -11.27
N LEU A 4 28.12 42.98 -10.36
CA LEU A 4 27.86 41.89 -9.41
C LEU A 4 27.01 40.83 -10.14
N LEU A 5 27.57 39.65 -10.41
CA LEU A 5 26.83 38.50 -10.90
C LEU A 5 26.26 37.73 -9.70
N LEU A 6 24.96 37.91 -9.43
CA LEU A 6 24.20 37.05 -8.54
C LEU A 6 23.92 35.72 -9.24
N PHE A 7 24.67 34.67 -8.87
CA PHE A 7 24.28 33.29 -9.17
C PHE A 7 23.14 32.89 -8.22
N GLY A 8 21.90 33.06 -8.68
CA GLY A 8 20.74 32.50 -8.00
C GLY A 8 20.69 30.99 -8.23
N THR A 9 21.09 30.20 -7.22
CA THR A 9 20.87 28.75 -7.22
C THR A 9 19.38 28.50 -7.05
N ILE A 10 18.69 28.23 -8.16
CA ILE A 10 17.31 27.73 -8.13
C ILE A 10 17.36 26.30 -7.59
N LEU A 11 17.05 26.14 -6.30
CA LEU A 11 16.75 24.84 -5.70
C LEU A 11 15.46 24.33 -6.34
N THR A 12 15.58 23.56 -7.41
CA THR A 12 14.48 22.76 -7.94
C THR A 12 14.19 21.64 -6.94
N PHE A 13 13.23 21.86 -6.05
CA PHE A 13 12.60 20.77 -5.32
C PHE A 13 11.92 19.87 -6.35
N SER A 14 12.52 18.73 -6.67
CA SER A 14 11.81 17.66 -7.37
C SER A 14 10.68 17.19 -6.46
N LEU A 15 9.49 17.72 -6.71
CA LEU A 15 8.24 17.14 -6.22
C LEU A 15 8.08 15.82 -6.97
N ILE A 16 8.56 14.72 -6.38
CA ILE A 16 8.01 13.41 -6.70
C ILE A 16 6.55 13.49 -6.26
N ALA A 17 5.66 13.69 -7.23
CA ALA A 17 4.23 13.69 -7.01
C ALA A 17 3.84 12.27 -6.60
N ASN A 18 3.68 12.05 -5.28
CA ASN A 18 3.08 10.83 -4.76
C ASN A 18 1.68 10.69 -5.40
N ALA A 19 1.29 9.49 -5.80
CA ALA A 19 -0.08 9.22 -6.23
C ALA A 19 -1.05 9.70 -5.15
N ALA A 20 -2.08 10.44 -5.54
CA ALA A 20 -2.99 11.04 -4.57
C ALA A 20 -3.89 9.97 -3.93
N PRO A 21 -4.05 9.95 -2.60
CA PRO A 21 -4.95 8.99 -1.95
C PRO A 21 -6.39 9.14 -2.45
N VAL A 22 -7.07 8.01 -2.63
CA VAL A 22 -8.49 7.96 -3.00
C VAL A 22 -9.38 8.13 -1.77
N THR A 23 -10.57 8.71 -1.95
CA THR A 23 -11.55 8.92 -0.87
C THR A 23 -12.56 7.79 -0.85
N ILE A 24 -12.71 7.12 0.30
CA ILE A 24 -13.74 6.13 0.55
C ILE A 24 -14.86 6.77 1.37
N ALA A 25 -16.08 6.73 0.86
CA ALA A 25 -17.24 7.33 1.52
C ALA A 25 -17.59 6.62 2.83
N ALA A 26 -18.14 7.38 3.78
CA ALA A 26 -18.69 6.82 5.01
C ALA A 26 -19.84 5.86 4.73
N GLY A 27 -20.04 4.90 5.61
CA GLY A 27 -21.23 4.04 5.60
C GLY A 27 -20.92 2.56 5.82
N PRO A 28 -21.95 1.72 5.72
CA PRO A 28 -21.86 0.31 6.03
C PRO A 28 -21.18 -0.49 4.92
N PHE A 29 -20.60 -1.62 5.31
CA PHE A 29 -20.31 -2.73 4.40
C PHE A 29 -20.40 -4.06 5.15
N GLN A 30 -20.38 -5.18 4.41
CA GLN A 30 -20.24 -6.51 5.01
C GLN A 30 -18.76 -6.86 5.11
N MET A 31 -18.25 -6.91 6.34
CA MET A 31 -16.87 -7.28 6.67
C MET A 31 -16.76 -8.79 6.92
N GLY A 32 -15.67 -9.41 6.48
CA GLY A 32 -15.40 -10.84 6.63
C GLY A 32 -15.90 -11.71 5.46
N CYS A 33 -16.18 -12.98 5.72
CA CYS A 33 -16.47 -13.97 4.69
C CYS A 33 -17.56 -13.56 3.68
N SER A 34 -17.27 -13.65 2.37
CA SER A 34 -18.24 -13.34 1.33
C SER A 34 -19.36 -14.40 1.23
N PRO A 35 -20.60 -14.03 0.83
CA PRO A 35 -21.68 -15.01 0.67
C PRO A 35 -21.33 -16.14 -0.29
N GLY A 36 -21.41 -17.39 0.19
CA GLY A 36 -21.16 -18.58 -0.60
C GLY A 36 -19.69 -18.85 -0.94
N ASP A 37 -18.75 -18.17 -0.28
CA ASP A 37 -17.33 -18.47 -0.42
C ASP A 37 -16.98 -19.78 0.32
N PRO A 38 -16.51 -20.83 -0.39
CA PRO A 38 -16.18 -22.11 0.22
C PRO A 38 -14.87 -22.10 1.00
N ALA A 39 -14.07 -21.02 0.93
CA ALA A 39 -12.74 -20.95 1.52
C ALA A 39 -12.66 -20.11 2.79
N CYS A 40 -13.80 -19.70 3.37
CA CYS A 40 -13.78 -18.88 4.57
C CYS A 40 -13.20 -19.64 5.77
N GLU A 41 -12.19 -19.04 6.38
CA GLU A 41 -11.56 -19.54 7.59
C GLU A 41 -12.30 -19.07 8.86
N HIS A 42 -11.93 -19.64 10.02
CA HIS A 42 -12.65 -19.39 11.27
C HIS A 42 -12.54 -17.93 11.75
N ASP A 43 -11.42 -17.28 11.45
CA ASP A 43 -11.12 -15.89 11.80
C ASP A 43 -11.70 -14.86 10.81
N GLU A 44 -12.31 -15.31 9.72
CA GLU A 44 -13.00 -14.42 8.75
C GLU A 44 -14.48 -14.13 9.13
N GLY A 45 -14.95 -14.67 10.25
CA GLY A 45 -16.32 -14.48 10.73
C GLY A 45 -17.37 -15.33 10.02
N PRO A 46 -18.67 -15.03 10.21
CA PRO A 46 -19.75 -15.86 9.65
C PRO A 46 -19.88 -15.70 8.13
N PRO A 47 -20.36 -16.74 7.40
CA PRO A 47 -20.68 -16.62 5.98
C PRO A 47 -21.62 -15.46 5.68
N GLY A 48 -21.23 -14.61 4.73
CA GLY A 48 -21.96 -13.38 4.38
C GLY A 48 -21.54 -12.14 5.17
N GLY A 49 -20.61 -12.29 6.11
CA GLY A 49 -19.97 -11.21 6.85
C GLY A 49 -20.84 -10.60 7.94
N ILE A 50 -20.27 -9.62 8.63
CA ILE A 50 -20.96 -8.78 9.61
C ILE A 50 -21.06 -7.35 9.09
N ARG A 51 -22.18 -6.69 9.37
CA ARG A 51 -22.37 -5.29 8.99
C ARG A 51 -21.53 -4.39 9.89
N VAL A 52 -20.60 -3.64 9.30
CA VAL A 52 -19.73 -2.67 10.00
C VAL A 52 -19.91 -1.28 9.40
N GLU A 53 -20.11 -0.28 10.26
CA GLU A 53 -20.15 1.13 9.87
C GLU A 53 -18.72 1.71 9.89
N VAL A 54 -18.24 2.17 8.73
CA VAL A 54 -16.89 2.75 8.60
C VAL A 54 -17.03 4.23 8.22
N PRO A 55 -16.43 5.17 8.96
CA PRO A 55 -16.38 6.59 8.61
C PRO A 55 -15.75 6.84 7.23
N ALA A 56 -15.86 8.07 6.71
CA ALA A 56 -15.15 8.44 5.51
C ALA A 56 -13.64 8.52 5.81
N PHE A 57 -12.81 8.00 4.92
CA PHE A 57 -11.36 8.04 5.05
C PHE A 57 -10.70 8.15 3.68
N ARG A 58 -9.39 8.33 3.67
CA ARG A 58 -8.57 8.29 2.47
C ARG A 58 -7.53 7.19 2.59
N ILE A 59 -7.24 6.51 1.50
CA ILE A 59 -6.25 5.43 1.42
C ILE A 59 -5.48 5.56 0.12
N ASP A 60 -4.20 5.18 0.14
CA ASP A 60 -3.38 5.20 -1.06
C ASP A 60 -3.93 4.20 -2.10
N GLU A 61 -3.91 4.58 -3.38
CA GLU A 61 -4.37 3.71 -4.48
C GLU A 61 -3.40 2.54 -4.73
N HIS A 62 -2.13 2.75 -4.44
CA HIS A 62 -1.05 1.79 -4.61
C HIS A 62 -0.28 1.63 -3.30
N GLU A 63 0.35 0.47 -3.12
CA GLU A 63 1.30 0.29 -2.02
C GLU A 63 2.48 1.25 -2.16
N VAL A 64 3.07 1.60 -1.01
CA VAL A 64 4.28 2.43 -0.93
C VAL A 64 5.40 1.80 -1.73
N THR A 65 6.01 2.55 -2.64
CA THR A 65 7.11 2.03 -3.48
C THR A 65 8.46 2.02 -2.76
N VAL A 66 9.42 1.28 -3.29
CA VAL A 66 10.81 1.30 -2.79
C VAL A 66 11.42 2.70 -2.88
N ALA A 67 11.20 3.44 -3.98
CA ALA A 67 11.71 4.79 -4.16
C ALA A 67 11.14 5.76 -3.12
N GLU A 68 9.84 5.66 -2.85
CA GLU A 68 9.16 6.45 -1.83
C GLU A 68 9.70 6.17 -0.42
N TYR A 69 9.85 4.90 -0.05
CA TYR A 69 10.43 4.52 1.24
C TYR A 69 11.89 4.96 1.36
N ARG A 70 12.69 4.81 0.30
CA ARG A 70 14.09 5.26 0.25
C ARG A 70 14.20 6.76 0.50
N ALA A 71 13.36 7.58 -0.10
CA ALA A 71 13.34 9.02 0.16
C ALA A 71 13.10 9.33 1.65
N CYS A 72 12.26 8.55 2.33
CA CYS A 72 12.09 8.69 3.78
C CYS A 72 13.36 8.33 4.57
N VAL A 73 14.07 7.26 4.17
CA VAL A 73 15.33 6.86 4.79
C VAL A 73 16.42 7.90 4.58
N GLU A 74 16.57 8.42 3.36
CA GLU A 74 17.55 9.45 3.00
C GLU A 74 17.28 10.78 3.72
N SER A 75 16.01 11.09 4.00
CA SER A 75 15.65 12.24 4.84
C SER A 75 15.96 12.06 6.34
N GLY A 76 16.37 10.86 6.76
CA GLY A 76 16.64 10.51 8.15
C GLY A 76 15.38 10.29 9.01
N ARG A 77 14.19 10.25 8.39
CA ARG A 77 12.90 10.10 9.10
C ARG A 77 12.44 8.65 9.23
N CYS A 78 12.98 7.75 8.41
CA CYS A 78 12.73 6.31 8.47
C CYS A 78 14.05 5.54 8.64
N THR A 79 13.97 4.32 9.17
CA THR A 79 15.10 3.39 9.19
C THR A 79 15.06 2.48 7.95
N PRO A 80 16.22 2.05 7.42
CA PRO A 80 16.24 1.11 6.29
C PRO A 80 15.60 -0.24 6.69
N PRO A 81 14.83 -0.87 5.78
CA PRO A 81 14.29 -2.21 6.00
C PRO A 81 15.37 -3.27 5.75
N LEU A 82 15.03 -4.55 5.83
CA LEU A 82 15.94 -5.60 5.33
C LEU A 82 16.18 -5.41 3.82
N THR A 83 17.44 -5.48 3.42
CA THR A 83 17.87 -5.20 2.04
C THR A 83 17.92 -6.46 1.19
N HIS A 84 17.88 -6.27 -0.14
CA HIS A 84 18.07 -7.34 -1.12
C HIS A 84 19.37 -8.14 -0.92
N THR A 85 20.45 -7.47 -0.49
CA THR A 85 21.74 -8.11 -0.18
C THR A 85 21.68 -9.03 1.05
N ARG A 86 20.76 -8.76 1.99
CA ARG A 86 20.53 -9.56 3.19
C ARG A 86 19.52 -10.68 2.94
N ASN A 87 18.57 -10.46 2.04
CA ASN A 87 17.57 -11.44 1.62
C ASN A 87 17.13 -11.12 0.18
N LYS A 88 17.38 -12.04 -0.75
CA LYS A 88 17.08 -11.86 -2.18
C LYS A 88 15.60 -11.60 -2.51
N TYR A 89 14.69 -11.92 -1.59
CA TYR A 89 13.26 -11.64 -1.73
C TYR A 89 12.87 -10.21 -1.35
N CYS A 90 13.76 -9.44 -0.73
CA CYS A 90 13.51 -8.04 -0.41
C CYS A 90 13.83 -7.14 -1.60
N ASN A 91 12.96 -6.16 -1.85
CA ASN A 91 13.04 -5.22 -2.97
C ASN A 91 13.99 -4.04 -2.67
N TYR A 92 14.19 -3.68 -1.40
CA TYR A 92 15.01 -2.53 -1.04
C TYR A 92 16.48 -2.76 -1.40
N GLY A 93 16.98 -1.98 -2.37
CA GLY A 93 18.34 -2.12 -2.92
C GLY A 93 18.48 -3.17 -4.02
N ALA A 94 17.38 -3.79 -4.48
CA ALA A 94 17.38 -4.63 -5.67
C ALA A 94 17.40 -3.76 -6.95
N PRO A 95 18.17 -4.13 -7.99
CA PRO A 95 18.23 -3.36 -9.22
C PRO A 95 16.88 -3.38 -9.96
N GLY A 96 16.42 -2.21 -10.42
CA GLY A 96 15.19 -2.08 -11.21
C GLY A 96 13.89 -2.31 -10.45
N ARG A 97 13.88 -2.18 -9.11
CA ARG A 97 12.70 -2.41 -8.25
C ARG A 97 12.20 -1.14 -7.55
N ASP A 98 12.58 0.02 -8.04
CA ASP A 98 12.25 1.30 -7.41
C ASP A 98 10.75 1.60 -7.38
N ASP A 99 10.03 1.19 -8.42
CA ASP A 99 8.57 1.35 -8.53
C ASP A 99 7.78 0.17 -7.95
N HIS A 100 8.45 -0.86 -7.43
CA HIS A 100 7.77 -1.99 -6.79
C HIS A 100 7.33 -1.62 -5.38
N PRO A 101 6.26 -2.26 -4.85
CA PRO A 101 5.92 -2.18 -3.44
C PRO A 101 7.13 -2.50 -2.55
N VAL A 102 7.43 -1.64 -1.59
CA VAL A 102 8.46 -1.93 -0.60
C VAL A 102 7.99 -3.10 0.26
N ASN A 103 8.85 -4.10 0.40
CA ASN A 103 8.59 -5.27 1.25
C ASN A 103 9.72 -5.43 2.28
N CYS A 104 9.60 -6.43 3.15
CA CYS A 104 10.51 -6.63 4.29
C CYS A 104 10.60 -5.44 5.25
N VAL A 105 9.52 -4.65 5.31
CA VAL A 105 9.32 -3.53 6.24
C VAL A 105 8.51 -4.05 7.41
N ASP A 106 8.95 -3.81 8.64
CA ASP A 106 8.17 -4.20 9.82
C ASP A 106 7.03 -3.21 10.10
N TRP A 107 6.12 -3.59 11.01
CA TRP A 107 4.95 -2.78 11.34
C TRP A 107 5.31 -1.40 11.92
N THR A 108 6.39 -1.32 12.71
CA THR A 108 6.85 -0.06 13.32
C THR A 108 7.43 0.88 12.28
N GLN A 109 8.19 0.33 11.33
CA GLN A 109 8.72 1.04 10.18
C GLN A 109 7.59 1.58 9.30
N ALA A 110 6.60 0.74 8.96
CA ALA A 110 5.44 1.16 8.18
C ALA A 110 4.64 2.27 8.87
N GLN A 111 4.38 2.12 10.18
CA GLN A 111 3.71 3.16 10.96
C GLN A 111 4.51 4.48 10.99
N THR A 112 5.82 4.40 11.17
CA THR A 112 6.72 5.56 11.16
C THR A 112 6.61 6.27 9.82
N PHE A 113 6.73 5.53 8.73
CA PHE A 113 6.59 6.06 7.37
C PHE A 113 5.26 6.78 7.16
N CYS A 114 4.13 6.18 7.51
CA CYS A 114 2.82 6.83 7.37
C CYS A 114 2.77 8.16 8.15
N ARG A 115 3.31 8.20 9.38
CA ARG A 115 3.38 9.44 10.18
C ARG A 115 4.23 10.52 9.51
N THR A 116 5.29 10.14 8.78
CA THR A 116 6.11 11.11 8.06
C THR A 116 5.34 11.85 6.96
N ARG A 117 4.27 11.23 6.44
CA ARG A 117 3.35 11.79 5.44
C ARG A 117 2.10 12.43 6.05
N GLY A 118 2.02 12.53 7.39
CA GLY A 118 0.82 13.00 8.09
C GLY A 118 -0.36 12.02 8.03
N GLY A 119 -0.11 10.76 7.64
CA GLY A 119 -1.11 9.69 7.58
C GLY A 119 -0.94 8.65 8.70
N ARG A 120 -1.62 7.52 8.54
CA ARG A 120 -1.55 6.34 9.41
C ARG A 120 -1.78 5.07 8.59
N LEU A 121 -1.47 3.92 9.19
CA LEU A 121 -1.93 2.64 8.65
C LEU A 121 -3.47 2.57 8.70
N PRO A 122 -4.12 1.92 7.73
CA PRO A 122 -5.55 1.66 7.78
C PRO A 122 -5.86 0.70 8.93
N TYR A 123 -7.06 0.82 9.50
CA TYR A 123 -7.64 -0.27 10.28
C TYR A 123 -8.08 -1.39 9.33
N GLU A 124 -8.20 -2.62 9.82
CA GLU A 124 -8.62 -3.76 9.00
C GLU A 124 -9.95 -3.52 8.29
N ALA A 125 -10.96 -3.01 8.99
CA ALA A 125 -12.26 -2.68 8.41
C ALA A 125 -12.19 -1.60 7.31
N GLU A 126 -11.24 -0.65 7.42
CA GLU A 126 -11.01 0.35 6.37
C GLU A 126 -10.34 -0.29 5.16
N TRP A 127 -9.32 -1.12 5.39
CA TRP A 127 -8.63 -1.84 4.33
C TRP A 127 -9.59 -2.75 3.56
N GLU A 128 -10.40 -3.54 4.24
CA GLU A 128 -11.33 -4.46 3.59
C GLU A 128 -12.44 -3.71 2.84
N LYS A 129 -12.99 -2.63 3.42
CA LYS A 129 -13.99 -1.81 2.74
C LYS A 129 -13.43 -1.18 1.45
N ALA A 130 -12.19 -0.70 1.49
CA ALA A 130 -11.52 -0.17 0.30
C ALA A 130 -11.27 -1.28 -0.72
N ALA A 131 -10.69 -2.41 -0.30
CA ALA A 131 -10.34 -3.54 -1.16
C ALA A 131 -11.57 -4.14 -1.85
N ARG A 132 -12.72 -4.21 -1.18
CA ARG A 132 -13.97 -4.71 -1.78
C ARG A 132 -14.51 -3.82 -2.89
N GLY A 133 -14.21 -2.52 -2.88
CA GLY A 133 -14.71 -1.59 -3.91
C GLY A 133 -16.23 -1.55 -4.03
N GLY A 134 -16.96 -1.85 -2.95
CA GLY A 134 -18.44 -1.94 -2.95
C GLY A 134 -19.02 -3.28 -3.40
N THR A 135 -18.19 -4.26 -3.74
CA THR A 135 -18.65 -5.61 -4.09
C THR A 135 -18.87 -6.49 -2.86
N THR A 136 -19.69 -7.53 -3.04
CA THR A 136 -19.87 -8.61 -2.06
C THR A 136 -19.38 -9.95 -2.61
N SER A 137 -18.66 -9.94 -3.73
CA SER A 137 -18.05 -11.13 -4.30
C SER A 137 -16.78 -11.51 -3.54
N ARG A 138 -16.30 -12.73 -3.78
CA ARG A 138 -15.06 -13.25 -3.18
C ARG A 138 -13.84 -12.36 -3.43
N TYR A 139 -13.72 -11.78 -4.62
CA TYR A 139 -12.65 -10.85 -5.00
C TYR A 139 -13.24 -9.50 -5.42
N PRO A 140 -12.43 -8.41 -5.42
CA PRO A 140 -12.88 -7.08 -5.86
C PRO A 140 -13.46 -7.05 -7.28
N TRP A 141 -13.03 -8.00 -8.12
CA TRP A 141 -13.39 -8.11 -9.53
C TRP A 141 -14.36 -9.27 -9.83
N GLY A 142 -14.86 -9.97 -8.82
CA GLY A 142 -15.83 -11.06 -8.99
C GLY A 142 -15.47 -12.35 -8.25
N GLN A 143 -15.86 -13.49 -8.81
CA GLN A 143 -15.78 -14.80 -8.12
C GLN A 143 -14.54 -15.63 -8.45
N ARG A 144 -13.80 -15.25 -9.50
CA ARG A 144 -12.64 -16.00 -9.98
C ARG A 144 -11.45 -15.07 -10.08
N VAL A 145 -10.26 -15.63 -9.89
CA VAL A 145 -8.99 -14.94 -10.01
C VAL A 145 -8.12 -15.66 -11.05
N SER A 146 -7.38 -14.87 -11.82
CA SER A 146 -6.31 -15.32 -12.70
C SER A 146 -5.14 -14.33 -12.64
N CYS A 147 -4.05 -14.65 -13.32
CA CYS A 147 -2.89 -13.76 -13.41
C CYS A 147 -3.16 -12.45 -14.18
N ARG A 148 -4.36 -12.30 -14.78
CA ARG A 148 -4.80 -11.03 -15.37
C ARG A 148 -5.24 -10.03 -14.30
N GLU A 149 -5.80 -10.50 -13.20
CA GLU A 149 -6.36 -9.65 -12.16
C GLU A 149 -5.37 -9.40 -11.01
N ALA A 150 -4.49 -10.36 -10.70
CA ALA A 150 -3.52 -10.22 -9.63
C ALA A 150 -2.21 -10.98 -9.92
N ILE A 151 -1.14 -10.60 -9.22
CA ILE A 151 0.08 -11.41 -9.11
C ILE A 151 -0.12 -12.33 -7.90
N LEU A 152 -0.36 -13.61 -8.14
CA LEU A 152 -0.60 -14.61 -7.10
C LEU A 152 0.18 -15.89 -7.37
N ASP A 153 0.49 -16.63 -6.32
CA ASP A 153 0.91 -18.03 -6.44
C ASP A 153 -0.34 -18.88 -6.72
N ASP A 154 -0.50 -19.30 -7.97
CA ASP A 154 -1.59 -20.18 -8.39
C ASP A 154 -1.32 -21.65 -8.05
N LYS A 155 -0.18 -21.97 -7.40
CA LYS A 155 0.30 -23.31 -7.06
C LYS A 155 0.46 -24.23 -8.28
N ILE A 156 0.42 -23.68 -9.49
CA ILE A 156 0.51 -24.40 -10.77
C ILE A 156 1.74 -23.90 -11.54
N THR A 157 1.89 -22.58 -11.64
CA THR A 157 3.05 -21.90 -12.18
C THR A 157 4.07 -21.70 -11.06
N HIS A 158 5.01 -22.64 -10.95
CA HIS A 158 6.23 -22.38 -10.18
C HIS A 158 7.04 -21.32 -10.93
N GLY A 159 7.07 -20.11 -10.38
CA GLY A 159 8.03 -19.07 -10.77
C GLY A 159 9.47 -19.49 -10.50
#